data_AF-H9MBP5-F1
#
_entry.id   AF-H9MBP5-F1
#
_cell.length_a   1.000
_cell.length_b   1.000
_cell.length_c   1.000
_cell.angle_alpha   90.00
_cell.angle_beta   90.00
_cell.angle_gamma   90.00
#
_symmetry.space_group_name_H-M   'P 1'
#
loop_
_entity.id
_entity.type
_entity.pdbx_description
1 polymer ?
#
loop_
_entity_poly.entity_id
_entity_poly.type
_entity_poly.pdbx_seq_one_letter_code
_entity_poly.pdbx_strand_id
1 'polypeptide(L)' 'GFITTANKLFSKTLKKGDVFVFPKGLVHFQQNVGYSNAVAIAALSSQLPGTQQVAQSLFGASPPVDASLL' A
#
# COMPACT_ATOMS: atom_id res chain seq x y z
N GLY A 1 -1.15 6.85 1.26
CA GLY A 1 -1.04 7.51 -0.06
C GLY A 1 -0.76 6.48 -1.13
N PHE A 2 -0.53 6.92 -2.37
CA PHE A 2 -0.08 6.06 -3.47
C PHE A 2 0.88 6.81 -4.39
N ILE A 3 1.67 6.07 -5.15
CA ILE A 3 2.63 6.59 -6.12
C ILE A 3 2.11 6.29 -7.52
N THR A 4 2.00 7.32 -8.36
CA THR A 4 1.60 7.18 -9.76
C THR A 4 2.71 6.57 -10.62
N THR A 5 2.37 6.16 -11.85
CA THR A 5 3.35 5.70 -12.85
C THR A 5 4.37 6.77 -13.25
N ALA A 6 4.08 8.06 -13.01
CA ALA A 6 5.03 9.17 -13.15
C ALA A 6 5.87 9.41 -11.88
N ASN A 7 5.92 8.44 -10.95
CA ASN A 7 6.59 8.53 -9.65
C ASN A 7 6.14 9.70 -8.77
N LYS A 8 4.95 10.26 -9.02
CA LYS A 8 4.37 11.33 -8.19
C LYS A 8 3.62 10.74 -7.01
N LEU A 9 3.97 11.20 -5.80
CA LEU A 9 3.30 10.87 -4.55
C LEU A 9 1.97 11.64 -4.40
N PHE A 10 0.92 10.91 -4.05
CA PHE A 10 -0.34 11.45 -3.55
C PHE A 10 -0.58 10.97 -2.12
N SER A 11 -0.67 11.89 -1.16
CA SER A 11 -0.92 11.59 0.25
C SER A 11 -1.85 12.63 0.88
N LYS A 12 -2.66 12.18 1.83
CA LYS A 12 -3.56 13.01 2.64
C LYS A 12 -3.81 12.31 3.98
N THR A 13 -3.91 13.07 5.06
CA THR A 13 -4.43 12.57 6.35
C THR A 13 -5.95 12.45 6.25
N LEU A 14 -6.46 11.23 6.36
CA LEU A 14 -7.90 10.95 6.31
C LEU A 14 -8.52 11.02 7.71
N LYS A 15 -9.76 11.48 7.78
CA LYS A 15 -10.62 11.52 8.97
C LYS A 15 -11.75 10.49 8.84
N LYS A 16 -12.45 10.22 9.94
CA LYS A 16 -13.65 9.36 9.93
C LYS A 16 -14.67 9.92 8.93
N GLY A 17 -15.12 9.08 8.01
CA GLY A 17 -16.08 9.46 6.94
C GLY A 17 -15.42 9.86 5.62
N ASP A 18 -14.12 10.14 5.59
CA ASP A 18 -13.40 10.34 4.34
C ASP A 18 -13.28 9.03 3.56
N VAL A 19 -13.36 9.13 2.24
CA VAL A 19 -13.13 8.03 1.30
C VAL A 19 -11.91 8.36 0.46
N PHE A 20 -11.12 7.33 0.14
CA PHE A 20 -10.03 7.44 -0.80
C PHE A 20 -10.05 6.26 -1.78
N VAL A 21 -9.51 6.48 -2.97
CA VAL A 21 -9.35 5.46 -4.01
C VAL A 21 -7.89 5.45 -4.44
N PHE A 22 -7.33 4.26 -4.59
CA PHE A 22 -6.04 4.06 -5.25
C PHE A 22 -6.28 3.26 -6.54
N PRO A 23 -5.69 3.69 -7.68
CA PRO A 23 -5.79 2.92 -8.92
C PRO A 23 -5.16 1.53 -8.80
N LYS A 24 -5.74 0.56 -9.52
CA LYS A 24 -5.26 -0.83 -9.55
C LYS A 24 -3.78 -0.89 -9.97
N GLY A 25 -3.00 -1.70 -9.24
CA GLY A 25 -1.60 -1.98 -9.56
C GLY A 25 -0.59 -0.93 -9.08
N LEU A 26 -1.04 0.19 -8.50
CA LEU A 26 -0.13 1.18 -7.94
C LEU A 26 0.29 0.84 -6.51
N VAL A 27 1.57 1.09 -6.22
CA VAL A 27 2.11 1.02 -4.86
C VAL A 27 1.40 2.07 -4.01
N HIS A 28 0.85 1.62 -2.89
CA HIS A 28 0.12 2.46 -1.95
C HIS A 28 0.42 2.01 -0.51
N PHE A 29 0.12 2.90 0.43
CA PHE A 29 0.42 2.72 1.85
C PHE A 29 -0.57 3.45 2.74
N GLN A 30 -0.66 3.02 3.99
CA GLN A 30 -1.38 3.73 5.04
C GLN A 30 -0.48 3.81 6.27
N GLN A 31 -0.61 4.88 7.05
CA GLN A 31 0.11 5.06 8.30
C GLN A 31 -0.84 5.73 9.30
N ASN A 32 -0.96 5.15 10.49
CA ASN A 32 -1.62 5.82 11.59
C ASN A 32 -0.65 6.83 12.21
N VAL A 33 -0.98 8.12 12.07
CA VAL A 33 -0.19 9.23 12.63
C VAL A 33 -0.82 9.81 13.92
N GLY A 34 -1.94 9.23 14.37
CA GLY A 34 -2.61 9.61 15.61
C GLY A 34 -2.13 8.77 16.80
N TYR A 35 -2.58 9.17 17.99
CA TYR A 35 -2.22 8.50 19.25
C TYR A 35 -3.14 7.33 19.63
N SER A 36 -4.27 7.17 18.92
CA SER A 36 -5.26 6.12 19.17
C SER A 36 -5.33 5.14 18.01
N ASN A 37 -5.96 3.98 18.23
CA ASN A 37 -6.18 2.99 17.19
C ASN A 37 -7.03 3.56 16.05
N ALA A 38 -6.61 3.29 14.81
CA ALA A 38 -7.33 3.66 13.59
C ALA A 38 -7.72 2.39 12.83
N VAL A 39 -8.91 2.41 12.21
CA VAL A 39 -9.44 1.33 11.39
C VAL A 39 -9.95 1.91 10.08
N ALA A 40 -9.69 1.21 8.97
CA ALA A 40 -10.25 1.51 7.67
C ALA A 40 -10.94 0.24 7.12
N ILE A 41 -12.03 0.43 6.38
CA ILE A 41 -12.71 -0.63 5.64
C ILE A 41 -12.35 -0.45 4.17
N ALA A 42 -11.83 -1.51 3.55
CA ALA A 42 -11.47 -1.51 2.14
C ALA A 42 -12.40 -2.44 1.36
N ALA A 43 -12.76 -2.01 0.14
CA ALA A 43 -13.47 -2.83 -0.83
C ALA A 43 -12.64 -2.90 -2.12
N LEU A 44 -12.59 -4.07 -2.75
CA LEU A 44 -11.84 -4.30 -3.98
C LEU A 44 -12.81 -4.82 -5.05
N SER A 45 -12.62 -4.38 -6.30
CA SER A 45 -13.50 -4.73 -7.42
C SER A 45 -13.23 -6.11 -8.01
N SER A 46 -12.59 -7.01 -7.25
CA SER A 46 -12.25 -8.38 -7.66
C SER A 46 -12.46 -9.30 -6.47
N GLN A 47 -13.04 -10.48 -6.72
CA GLN A 47 -13.13 -11.59 -5.75
C GLN A 47 -11.77 -12.19 -5.38
N LEU A 48 -10.75 -12.00 -6.25
CA LEU A 48 -9.38 -12.45 -6.06
C LEU A 48 -8.44 -11.27 -6.30
N PRO A 49 -8.39 -10.29 -5.37
CA PRO A 49 -7.58 -9.09 -5.57
C PRO A 49 -6.08 -9.35 -5.47
N GLY A 50 -5.68 -10.28 -4.57
CA GLY A 50 -4.29 -10.48 -4.19
C GLY A 50 -3.67 -9.26 -3.49
N THR A 51 -2.59 -9.48 -2.74
CA THR A 51 -1.81 -8.39 -2.13
C THR A 51 -0.33 -8.76 -2.19
N GLN A 52 0.49 -7.88 -2.76
CA GLN A 52 1.94 -8.02 -2.75
C GLN A 52 2.54 -6.93 -1.84
N GLN A 53 3.16 -7.34 -0.73
CA GLN A 53 3.78 -6.41 0.20
C GLN A 53 5.21 -6.10 -0.25
N VAL A 54 5.44 -4.92 -0.84
CA VAL A 54 6.71 -4.55 -1.50
C VAL A 54 7.95 -4.93 -0.69
N ALA A 55 8.04 -4.51 0.58
CA ALA A 55 9.21 -4.80 1.40
C ALA A 55 9.40 -6.29 1.68
N GLN A 56 8.32 -7.01 2.03
CA GLN A 56 8.37 -8.45 2.28
C GLN A 56 8.74 -9.22 1.00
N SER A 57 8.22 -8.79 -0.15
CA SER A 57 8.47 -9.42 -1.44
C SER A 57 9.89 -9.24 -1.92
N LEU A 58 10.54 -8.12 -1.62
CA LEU A 58 11.92 -7.85 -2.00
C LEU A 58 12.92 -8.42 -0.99
N PHE A 59 12.68 -8.22 0.31
CA PHE A 59 13.68 -8.50 1.36
C PHE A 59 13.37 -9.72 2.22
N GLY A 60 12.18 -10.32 2.06
CA GLY A 60 11.73 -11.50 2.82
C GLY A 60 11.24 -12.62 1.93
N ALA A 61 11.68 -12.64 0.67
CA ALA A 61 11.39 -13.73 -0.27
C ALA A 61 12.00 -15.05 0.19
N SER A 62 11.40 -16.16 -0.24
CA SER A 62 11.93 -17.51 -0.05
C SER A 62 11.85 -18.28 -1.37
N PRO A 63 12.99 -18.62 -2.01
CA PRO A 63 14.35 -18.26 -1.58
C PRO A 63 14.61 -16.74 -1.58
N PRO A 64 15.57 -16.24 -0.80
CA PRO A 64 15.91 -14.81 -0.77
C PRO A 64 16.36 -14.29 -2.13
N VAL A 65 16.06 -13.01 -2.41
CA VAL A 65 16.66 -12.31 -3.54
C VAL A 65 18.16 -12.18 -3.30
N ASP A 66 18.97 -12.44 -4.33
CA ASP A 66 20.43 -12.27 -4.24
C ASP A 66 20.75 -10.81 -3.91
N ALA A 67 21.63 -10.60 -2.92
CA ALA A 67 21.99 -9.26 -2.46
C ALA A 67 22.64 -8.39 -3.54
N SER A 68 23.23 -8.98 -4.59
CA SER A 68 23.79 -8.26 -5.73
C SER A 68 22.74 -7.72 -6.72
N LEU A 69 21.47 -8.13 -6.57
CA LEU A 69 20.34 -7.68 -7.40
C LEU A 69 19.48 -6.60 -6.73
N LEU A 70 19.73 -6.28 -5.46
CA LEU A 70 19.05 -5.26 -4.66
C LEU A 70 19.75 -3.90 -4.78
#